data_AF-A0A2G5D5T8-F1
#
_entry.id   AF-A0A2G5D5T8-F1
#
_cell.length_a   1.000
_cell.length_b   1.000
_cell.length_c   1.000
_cell.angle_alpha   90.00
_cell.angle_beta   90.00
_cell.angle_gamma   90.00
#
_symmetry.space_group_name_H-M   'P 1'
#
loop_
_entity.id
_entity.type
_entity.pdbx_description
1 polymer ?
#
loop_
_entity_poly.entity_id
_entity_poly.type
_entity_poly.pdbx_seq_one_letter_code
_entity_poly.pdbx_strand_id
1 'polypeptide(L)'
;MGTVHGRYTTDKRNSRKHNNNNPSSSVSNQQQQHHHLHNHNNNNKPTAFQNNPPNTNTNTKKMCSLPYSHVDSCLRGLAAQAEGFGRLAIGGLHGPIYHVTTLADDGPGSLRDGCRRKEPLWIVFEVSGTIHLSSYLNVSSYKTIDGRGQRIKFMGKGLRLKECEHVIICNLEFESGRGHDVDGIQIKPNSKHIWIDRCSLRDYDDGLIDITRESTDITISRCHFSGHDKTMLIGADPTHIGDRCIRVTIHHCFFDGTRQRHPRVRYGKVHLYNNYTRDWGIYAVCASVEAQIYSQCNIYEAGQKKGTFKYLPEKAADKEETSSGWVISEGDIYLNGAQACLPKEAINGCLFHPSEFYPTWTLESPSESLKEVLQHCTGWQSVPRPTDQIVGNHHSNHNNNMSPVPYAHVDSNLRALAGQAEGFGRFAIGGLHGPLYHVTTLSGLSLSLSK
;
A
#
# COMPACT_ATOMS: atom_id res chain seq x y z
N MET A 1 -27.13 36.96 30.06
CA MET A 1 -26.16 35.99 30.64
C MET A 1 -26.83 35.34 31.84
N GLY A 2 -26.94 34.04 32.03
CA GLY A 2 -26.52 32.85 31.31
C GLY A 2 -27.21 31.67 32.00
N THR A 3 -27.62 30.69 31.21
CA THR A 3 -28.68 29.72 31.47
C THR A 3 -28.21 28.50 32.28
N VAL A 4 -29.13 28.00 33.11
CA VAL A 4 -29.13 26.74 33.86
C VAL A 4 -29.15 25.54 32.92
N HIS A 5 -28.49 24.42 33.27
CA HIS A 5 -28.85 23.08 32.76
C HIS A 5 -28.93 22.07 33.91
N GLY A 6 -30.15 21.56 34.12
CA GLY A 6 -30.47 20.46 35.01
C GLY A 6 -30.38 19.10 34.29
N ARG A 7 -30.18 18.06 35.11
CA ARG A 7 -30.23 16.64 34.76
C ARG A 7 -31.68 16.21 34.46
N TYR A 8 -31.86 15.18 33.61
CA TYR A 8 -32.79 14.07 33.87
C TYR A 8 -32.42 12.83 33.02
N THR A 9 -32.33 11.68 33.71
CA THR A 9 -32.50 10.29 33.24
C THR A 9 -33.97 10.06 32.87
N THR A 10 -34.43 9.20 31.94
CA THR A 10 -34.38 7.72 31.81
C THR A 10 -35.16 7.37 30.52
N ASP A 11 -34.86 6.28 29.78
CA ASP A 11 -35.76 5.11 29.72
C ASP A 11 -35.31 3.95 28.81
N LYS A 12 -35.80 2.77 29.18
CA LYS A 12 -35.52 1.43 28.64
C LYS A 12 -36.55 0.96 27.59
N ARG A 13 -36.14 -0.08 26.83
CA ARG A 13 -36.93 -1.08 26.05
C ARG A 13 -37.43 -0.68 24.65
N ASN A 14 -37.02 -1.43 23.62
CA ASN A 14 -37.79 -2.61 23.20
C ASN A 14 -37.04 -3.54 22.24
N SER A 15 -37.11 -4.83 22.56
CA SER A 15 -36.72 -5.97 21.74
C SER A 15 -37.92 -6.43 20.90
N ARG A 16 -37.69 -6.87 19.66
CA ARG A 16 -38.65 -7.66 18.87
C ARG A 16 -37.97 -8.88 18.27
N LYS A 17 -38.30 -10.03 18.87
CA LYS A 17 -38.27 -11.36 18.24
C LYS A 17 -39.55 -11.51 17.41
N HIS A 18 -39.47 -12.14 16.24
CA HIS A 18 -40.60 -12.88 15.67
C HIS A 18 -40.12 -14.24 15.13
N ASN A 19 -40.94 -15.24 15.45
CA ASN A 19 -40.83 -16.67 15.17
C ASN A 19 -41.39 -17.05 13.78
N ASN A 20 -40.69 -17.96 13.10
CA ASN A 20 -41.10 -19.26 12.52
C ASN A 20 -42.44 -19.52 11.75
N ASN A 21 -42.28 -20.44 10.77
CA ASN A 21 -43.22 -21.34 10.05
C ASN A 21 -43.86 -20.75 8.77
N ASN A 22 -43.96 -21.40 7.59
CA ASN A 22 -43.89 -22.80 7.08
C ASN A 22 -43.91 -22.70 5.50
N PRO A 23 -44.02 -23.77 4.69
CA PRO A 23 -43.20 -24.99 4.55
C PRO A 23 -42.74 -25.24 3.08
N SER A 24 -41.96 -26.31 2.93
CA SER A 24 -41.55 -27.02 1.72
C SER A 24 -42.64 -27.33 0.68
N SER A 25 -42.29 -27.25 -0.61
CA SER A 25 -42.84 -28.17 -1.62
C SER A 25 -41.78 -28.55 -2.66
N SER A 26 -41.59 -29.87 -2.78
CA SER A 26 -40.79 -30.61 -3.74
C SER A 26 -41.61 -30.92 -4.98
N VAL A 27 -41.10 -30.67 -6.19
CA VAL A 27 -41.49 -31.42 -7.38
C VAL A 27 -40.29 -31.59 -8.32
N SER A 28 -39.93 -32.85 -8.51
CA SER A 28 -39.08 -33.44 -9.54
C SER A 28 -39.85 -33.61 -10.86
N ASN A 29 -39.15 -33.52 -12.01
CA ASN A 29 -39.29 -34.38 -13.21
C ASN A 29 -38.40 -33.80 -14.33
N GLN A 30 -37.30 -34.47 -14.69
CA GLN A 30 -37.16 -35.49 -15.74
C GLN A 30 -37.35 -35.00 -17.18
N GLN A 31 -36.20 -34.95 -17.87
CA GLN A 31 -35.89 -35.27 -19.27
C GLN A 31 -37.04 -35.46 -20.27
N GLN A 32 -36.86 -34.83 -21.44
CA GLN A 32 -37.11 -35.50 -22.72
C GLN A 32 -36.15 -34.99 -23.80
N GLN A 33 -35.37 -35.92 -24.33
CA GLN A 33 -34.58 -35.82 -25.56
C GLN A 33 -35.51 -36.01 -26.75
N HIS A 34 -35.32 -35.23 -27.82
CA HIS A 34 -35.82 -35.57 -29.15
C HIS A 34 -34.66 -35.62 -30.14
N HIS A 35 -34.36 -36.84 -30.59
CA HIS A 35 -33.63 -37.12 -31.82
C HIS A 35 -34.53 -36.87 -33.04
N HIS A 36 -33.99 -36.25 -34.08
CA HIS A 36 -34.33 -36.62 -35.45
C HIS A 36 -33.13 -36.47 -36.40
N LEU A 37 -32.83 -37.57 -37.09
CA LEU A 37 -31.91 -37.71 -38.20
C LEU A 37 -32.51 -37.09 -39.47
N HIS A 38 -31.68 -36.65 -40.42
CA HIS A 38 -31.72 -37.19 -41.79
C HIS A 38 -30.42 -36.94 -42.58
N ASN A 39 -30.28 -37.78 -43.60
CA ASN A 39 -29.08 -38.25 -44.30
C ASN A 39 -28.98 -37.59 -45.70
N HIS A 40 -27.79 -37.34 -46.24
CA HIS A 40 -27.32 -37.84 -47.57
C HIS A 40 -26.08 -37.15 -48.19
N ASN A 41 -25.10 -38.00 -48.52
CA ASN A 41 -24.31 -38.15 -49.77
C ASN A 41 -23.85 -36.92 -50.59
N ASN A 42 -22.54 -36.77 -50.83
CA ASN A 42 -21.85 -37.36 -51.99
C ASN A 42 -20.35 -37.01 -52.09
N ASN A 43 -19.61 -37.90 -52.76
CA ASN A 43 -18.16 -37.94 -53.00
C ASN A 43 -17.62 -36.82 -53.92
N ASN A 44 -16.39 -36.35 -53.66
CA ASN A 44 -15.36 -36.06 -54.69
C ASN A 44 -13.93 -35.96 -54.07
N LYS A 45 -12.98 -36.68 -54.69
CA LYS A 45 -11.51 -36.73 -54.43
C LYS A 45 -10.78 -35.43 -54.87
N PRO A 46 -9.43 -35.30 -54.76
CA PRO A 46 -8.47 -35.66 -53.69
C PRO A 46 -7.46 -34.49 -53.40
N THR A 47 -6.71 -34.49 -52.29
CA THR A 47 -5.31 -34.00 -52.27
C THR A 47 -4.62 -34.33 -50.94
N ALA A 48 -3.34 -34.69 -51.05
CA ALA A 48 -2.50 -35.18 -49.97
C ALA A 48 -2.15 -34.09 -48.95
N PHE A 49 -2.26 -34.41 -47.66
CA PHE A 49 -1.57 -33.68 -46.60
C PHE A 49 -0.98 -34.66 -45.57
N GLN A 50 0.29 -34.38 -45.25
CA GLN A 50 1.19 -35.12 -44.39
C GLN A 50 0.62 -35.29 -42.97
N ASN A 51 0.87 -36.47 -42.39
CA ASN A 51 0.70 -36.75 -40.98
C ASN A 51 1.62 -35.85 -40.14
N ASN A 52 1.05 -35.03 -39.27
CA ASN A 52 1.70 -34.53 -38.07
C ASN A 52 0.78 -34.81 -36.86
N PRO A 53 1.32 -35.27 -35.71
CA PRO A 53 0.52 -35.66 -34.55
C PRO A 53 -0.19 -34.45 -33.91
N PRO A 54 -1.31 -34.67 -33.18
CA PRO A 54 -2.07 -33.58 -32.59
C PRO A 54 -1.22 -32.87 -31.53
N ASN A 55 -0.89 -31.60 -31.82
CA ASN A 55 -0.21 -30.72 -30.90
C ASN A 55 -1.17 -30.42 -29.74
N THR A 56 -0.89 -31.00 -28.58
CA THR A 56 -1.61 -30.72 -27.34
C THR A 56 -1.39 -29.27 -26.98
N ASN A 57 -2.39 -28.41 -27.25
CA ASN A 57 -2.47 -27.08 -26.68
C ASN A 57 -2.61 -27.20 -25.16
N THR A 58 -1.49 -27.22 -24.47
CA THR A 58 -1.46 -26.91 -23.05
C THR A 58 -1.79 -25.43 -22.91
N ASN A 59 -3.04 -25.14 -22.55
CA ASN A 59 -3.43 -23.87 -21.94
C ASN A 59 -2.61 -23.69 -20.66
N THR A 60 -1.39 -23.17 -20.78
CA THR A 60 -0.67 -22.63 -19.65
C THR A 60 -1.44 -21.39 -19.23
N LYS A 61 -2.30 -21.52 -18.20
CA LYS A 61 -2.84 -20.38 -17.45
C LYS A 61 -1.64 -19.46 -17.18
N LYS A 62 -1.61 -18.28 -17.80
CA LYS A 62 -0.60 -17.25 -17.52
C LYS A 62 -0.71 -16.98 -16.01
N MET A 63 0.32 -17.35 -15.25
CA MET A 63 0.32 -17.08 -13.81
C MET A 63 0.28 -15.58 -13.61
N CYS A 64 -0.60 -15.12 -12.73
CA CYS A 64 -0.65 -13.73 -12.29
C CYS A 64 0.71 -13.38 -11.64
N SER A 65 1.29 -12.26 -12.06
CA SER A 65 2.59 -11.77 -11.63
C SER A 65 2.41 -10.81 -10.46
N LEU A 66 2.36 -11.34 -9.23
CA LEU A 66 2.39 -10.48 -8.05
C LEU A 66 3.66 -9.60 -8.05
N PRO A 67 3.54 -8.29 -7.75
CA PRO A 67 4.71 -7.45 -7.58
C PRO A 67 5.59 -7.98 -6.45
N TYR A 68 6.87 -7.68 -6.50
CA TYR A 68 7.84 -7.95 -5.42
C TYR A 68 8.05 -9.45 -5.10
N SER A 69 7.88 -10.36 -6.07
CA SER A 69 8.13 -11.79 -5.85
C SER A 69 9.55 -12.12 -5.37
N HIS A 70 10.51 -11.22 -5.58
CA HIS A 70 11.91 -11.36 -5.17
C HIS A 70 12.21 -10.92 -3.74
N VAL A 71 11.36 -10.10 -3.11
CA VAL A 71 11.74 -9.40 -1.85
C VAL A 71 11.86 -10.32 -0.64
N ASP A 72 11.31 -11.53 -0.73
CA ASP A 72 11.37 -12.55 0.31
C ASP A 72 12.58 -13.50 0.15
N SER A 73 13.45 -13.28 -0.85
CA SER A 73 14.68 -14.07 -1.04
C SER A 73 15.81 -13.68 -0.09
N CYS A 74 15.83 -12.46 0.44
CA CYS A 74 16.81 -11.99 1.41
C CYS A 74 16.18 -11.01 2.41
N LEU A 75 16.78 -10.89 3.60
CA LEU A 75 16.17 -10.11 4.68
C LEU A 75 15.97 -8.67 4.23
N ARG A 76 16.99 -8.05 3.63
CA ARG A 76 16.95 -6.65 3.20
C ARG A 76 16.30 -6.44 1.83
N GLY A 77 15.70 -7.49 1.26
CA GLY A 77 15.10 -7.47 -0.07
C GLY A 77 13.96 -6.49 -0.25
N LEU A 78 13.37 -5.95 0.82
CA LEU A 78 12.33 -4.91 0.74
C LEU A 78 12.90 -3.51 0.43
N ALA A 79 14.16 -3.24 0.75
CA ALA A 79 14.68 -1.87 0.68
C ALA A 79 14.66 -1.31 -0.75
N ALA A 80 14.10 -0.11 -0.91
CA ALA A 80 13.97 0.59 -2.19
C ALA A 80 13.23 -0.21 -3.28
N GLN A 81 12.39 -1.17 -2.90
CA GLN A 81 11.67 -2.03 -3.86
C GLN A 81 10.23 -1.62 -4.12
N ALA A 82 9.65 -0.71 -3.30
CA ALA A 82 8.29 -0.25 -3.54
C ALA A 82 8.15 0.34 -4.95
N GLU A 83 7.06 0.05 -5.62
CA GLU A 83 6.59 0.76 -6.80
C GLU A 83 5.74 1.96 -6.37
N GLY A 84 5.61 2.92 -7.27
CA GLY A 84 4.79 4.10 -7.03
C GLY A 84 5.49 5.20 -6.23
N PHE A 85 4.70 6.03 -5.57
CA PHE A 85 5.20 7.23 -4.90
C PHE A 85 6.12 6.92 -3.70
N GLY A 86 5.94 5.79 -3.02
CA GLY A 86 6.79 5.33 -1.91
C GLY A 86 8.10 4.66 -2.33
N ARG A 87 8.44 4.61 -3.63
CA ARG A 87 9.59 3.86 -4.16
C ARG A 87 10.97 4.17 -3.57
N LEU A 88 11.11 5.34 -2.94
CA LEU A 88 12.35 5.76 -2.29
C LEU A 88 12.45 5.28 -0.83
N ALA A 89 11.48 4.54 -0.31
CA ALA A 89 11.55 3.97 1.04
C ALA A 89 12.68 2.94 1.14
N ILE A 90 13.78 3.29 1.80
CA ILE A 90 14.91 2.38 2.06
C ILE A 90 14.82 1.68 3.41
N GLY A 91 13.91 2.14 4.28
CA GLY A 91 13.75 1.59 5.63
C GLY A 91 15.05 1.64 6.44
N GLY A 92 15.31 0.56 7.17
CA GLY A 92 16.53 0.37 7.96
C GLY A 92 17.71 -0.23 7.19
N LEU A 93 17.78 -0.10 5.86
CA LEU A 93 18.75 -0.78 4.99
C LEU A 93 20.20 -0.74 5.52
N HIS A 94 20.67 0.42 5.98
CA HIS A 94 22.03 0.64 6.45
C HIS A 94 22.22 0.45 7.97
N GLY A 95 21.18 -0.02 8.65
CA GLY A 95 21.17 -0.25 10.09
C GLY A 95 21.47 -1.70 10.48
N PRO A 96 21.96 -1.93 11.71
CA PRO A 96 22.01 -3.28 12.24
C PRO A 96 20.60 -3.88 12.39
N ILE A 97 20.56 -5.21 12.53
CA ILE A 97 19.31 -5.89 12.90
C ILE A 97 19.02 -5.59 14.37
N TYR A 98 17.79 -5.16 14.66
CA TYR A 98 17.26 -5.08 16.00
C TYR A 98 16.31 -6.25 16.24
N HIS A 99 16.55 -7.00 17.30
CA HIS A 99 15.75 -8.17 17.65
C HIS A 99 14.74 -7.81 18.75
N VAL A 100 13.46 -7.83 18.41
CA VAL A 100 12.38 -7.72 19.40
C VAL A 100 12.25 -9.07 20.11
N THR A 101 12.53 -9.08 21.40
CA THR A 101 12.57 -10.29 22.25
C THR A 101 11.45 -10.34 23.28
N THR A 102 10.63 -9.29 23.38
CA THR A 102 9.49 -9.23 24.29
C THR A 102 8.27 -8.57 23.63
N LEU A 103 7.09 -9.01 24.03
CA LEU A 103 5.80 -8.43 23.62
C LEU A 103 5.34 -7.29 24.55
N ALA A 104 6.16 -6.92 25.54
CA ALA A 104 5.90 -5.76 26.38
C ALA A 104 5.84 -4.48 25.52
N ASP A 105 4.96 -3.55 25.92
CA ASP A 105 4.75 -2.29 25.20
C ASP A 105 6.00 -1.40 25.16
N ASP A 106 6.82 -1.42 26.22
CA ASP A 106 8.04 -0.61 26.35
C ASP A 106 9.11 -1.38 27.14
N GLY A 107 10.33 -0.83 27.15
CA GLY A 107 11.50 -1.37 27.82
C GLY A 107 12.48 -2.09 26.88
N PRO A 108 13.66 -2.47 27.38
CA PRO A 108 14.69 -3.12 26.57
C PRO A 108 14.17 -4.37 25.83
N GLY A 109 14.47 -4.48 24.54
CA GLY A 109 14.05 -5.60 23.69
C GLY A 109 12.60 -5.51 23.19
N SER A 110 11.84 -4.48 23.57
CA SER A 110 10.51 -4.22 23.01
C SER A 110 10.59 -3.57 21.62
N LEU A 111 9.51 -3.68 20.84
CA LEU A 111 9.40 -2.95 19.58
C LEU A 111 9.55 -1.44 19.78
N ARG A 112 8.97 -0.89 20.84
CA ARG A 112 8.99 0.55 21.13
C ARG A 112 10.40 1.06 21.39
N ASP A 113 11.24 0.27 22.09
CA ASP A 113 12.66 0.58 22.28
C ASP A 113 13.40 0.65 20.94
N GLY A 114 13.17 -0.29 20.02
CA GLY A 114 13.75 -0.25 18.68
C GLY A 114 13.27 0.93 17.84
N CYS A 115 11.95 1.19 17.80
CA CYS A 115 11.36 2.21 16.94
C CYS A 115 11.74 3.65 17.32
N ARG A 116 12.00 3.94 18.60
CA ARG A 116 12.41 5.27 19.08
C ARG A 116 13.89 5.59 18.87
N ARG A 117 14.71 4.60 18.49
CA ARG A 117 16.15 4.81 18.29
C ARG A 117 16.40 5.71 17.10
N LYS A 118 17.46 6.52 17.18
CA LYS A 118 17.78 7.50 16.13
C LYS A 118 18.49 6.86 14.95
N GLU A 119 19.33 5.87 15.21
CA GLU A 119 20.06 5.13 14.19
C GLU A 119 19.11 4.32 13.29
N PRO A 120 19.48 4.08 12.02
CA PRO A 120 18.75 3.15 11.16
C PRO A 120 18.67 1.77 11.80
N LEU A 121 17.52 1.09 11.71
CA LEU A 121 17.36 -0.28 12.23
C LEU A 121 16.47 -1.14 11.33
N TRP A 122 16.92 -2.36 11.07
CA TRP A 122 16.08 -3.43 10.53
C TRP A 122 15.50 -4.23 11.70
N ILE A 123 14.26 -3.97 12.07
CA ILE A 123 13.61 -4.55 13.24
C ILE A 123 12.94 -5.87 12.84
N VAL A 124 13.35 -6.96 13.49
CA VAL A 124 12.76 -8.30 13.35
C VAL A 124 12.27 -8.80 14.72
N PHE A 125 11.53 -9.91 14.72
CA PHE A 125 10.93 -10.46 15.94
C PHE A 125 11.47 -11.87 16.23
N GLU A 126 11.85 -12.12 17.49
CA GLU A 126 12.17 -13.46 18.01
C GLU A 126 10.99 -14.11 18.73
N VAL A 127 9.91 -13.35 18.92
CA VAL A 127 8.68 -13.78 19.56
C VAL A 127 7.50 -13.55 18.63
N SER A 128 6.45 -14.37 18.74
CA SER A 128 5.17 -14.15 18.07
C SER A 128 4.09 -13.88 19.12
N GLY A 129 3.15 -12.99 18.81
CA GLY A 129 2.01 -12.72 19.67
C GLY A 129 1.47 -11.32 19.50
N THR A 130 0.76 -10.87 20.53
CA THR A 130 0.09 -9.58 20.56
C THR A 130 0.87 -8.59 21.40
N ILE A 131 1.13 -7.40 20.85
CA ILE A 131 1.68 -6.26 21.56
C ILE A 131 0.53 -5.30 21.86
N HIS A 132 0.20 -5.14 23.13
CA HIS A 132 -0.83 -4.21 23.59
C HIS A 132 -0.23 -2.82 23.77
N LEU A 133 -0.51 -1.91 22.83
CA LEU A 133 0.00 -0.55 22.85
C LEU A 133 -0.84 0.34 23.77
N SER A 134 -0.27 0.79 24.88
CA SER A 134 -0.93 1.70 25.82
C SER A 134 -1.02 3.14 25.28
N SER A 135 -0.09 3.50 24.40
CA SER A 135 0.01 4.77 23.69
C SER A 135 0.43 4.53 22.24
N TYR A 136 0.24 5.52 21.36
CA TYR A 136 0.76 5.43 19.99
C TYR A 136 2.25 5.09 20.02
N LEU A 137 2.66 4.09 19.23
CA LEU A 137 4.05 3.74 19.07
C LEU A 137 4.65 4.61 17.97
N ASN A 138 5.52 5.55 18.38
CA ASN A 138 6.20 6.44 17.44
C ASN A 138 7.31 5.68 16.71
N VAL A 139 7.29 5.75 15.39
CA VAL A 139 8.33 5.18 14.53
C VAL A 139 9.21 6.31 14.00
N SER A 140 10.48 6.33 14.39
CA SER A 140 11.46 7.29 13.87
C SER A 140 11.89 6.96 12.44
N SER A 141 12.61 7.87 11.78
CA SER A 141 13.14 7.66 10.43
C SER A 141 14.06 6.44 10.31
N TYR A 142 14.22 5.95 9.08
CA TYR A 142 15.12 4.85 8.71
C TYR A 142 14.85 3.56 9.49
N LYS A 143 13.58 3.14 9.52
CA LYS A 143 13.15 1.91 10.18
C LYS A 143 12.51 0.97 9.18
N THR A 144 12.88 -0.30 9.25
CA THR A 144 12.05 -1.38 8.72
C THR A 144 11.47 -2.12 9.91
N ILE A 145 10.15 -2.23 10.00
CA ILE A 145 9.46 -3.15 10.92
C ILE A 145 9.05 -4.36 10.09
N ASP A 146 9.80 -5.44 10.20
CA ASP A 146 9.68 -6.64 9.38
C ASP A 146 9.06 -7.78 10.19
N GLY A 147 7.76 -8.02 9.99
CA GLY A 147 7.02 -9.10 10.62
C GLY A 147 7.22 -10.47 9.94
N ARG A 148 8.07 -10.61 8.91
CA ARG A 148 8.29 -11.92 8.29
C ARG A 148 8.94 -12.89 9.29
N GLY A 149 8.50 -14.14 9.26
CA GLY A 149 8.91 -15.20 10.19
C GLY A 149 8.18 -15.22 11.54
N GLN A 150 7.39 -14.19 11.86
CA GLN A 150 6.58 -14.17 13.09
C GLN A 150 5.16 -13.68 12.80
N ARG A 151 4.22 -14.01 13.69
CA ARG A 151 2.89 -13.40 13.67
C ARG A 151 2.81 -12.35 14.77
N ILE A 152 2.80 -11.08 14.37
CA ILE A 152 2.76 -9.93 15.29
C ILE A 152 1.47 -9.16 15.07
N LYS A 153 0.71 -9.01 16.15
CA LYS A 153 -0.53 -8.24 16.18
C LYS A 153 -0.42 -7.04 17.12
N PHE A 154 -0.85 -5.88 16.67
CA PHE A 154 -1.03 -4.70 17.51
C PHE A 154 -2.49 -4.57 17.95
N MET A 155 -2.69 -4.30 19.24
CA MET A 155 -3.98 -3.97 19.84
C MET A 155 -3.87 -2.70 20.71
N GLY A 156 -5.01 -2.09 21.03
CA GLY A 156 -5.05 -0.89 21.87
C GLY A 156 -4.87 0.38 21.05
N LYS A 157 -3.64 0.89 20.93
CA LYS A 157 -3.28 1.99 20.01
C LYS A 157 -2.66 1.48 18.71
N GLY A 158 -2.32 2.39 17.81
CA GLY A 158 -1.65 2.10 16.54
C GLY A 158 -0.20 2.61 16.48
N LEU A 159 0.34 2.60 15.27
CA LEU A 159 1.62 3.23 14.95
C LEU A 159 1.42 4.70 14.59
N ARG A 160 2.42 5.54 14.91
CA ARG A 160 2.46 6.93 14.49
C ARG A 160 3.81 7.26 13.86
N LEU A 161 3.75 7.67 12.60
CA LEU A 161 4.86 8.15 11.79
C LEU A 161 4.70 9.67 11.71
N LYS A 162 5.56 10.37 12.44
CA LYS A 162 5.52 11.82 12.60
C LYS A 162 6.89 12.38 12.28
N GLU A 163 6.93 13.34 11.37
CA GLU A 163 8.14 14.07 10.96
C GLU A 163 9.30 13.09 10.65
N CYS A 164 8.97 11.99 9.96
CA CYS A 164 9.91 10.91 9.68
C CYS A 164 9.97 10.55 8.20
N GLU A 165 11.08 9.93 7.81
CA GLU A 165 11.27 9.47 6.44
C GLU A 165 11.92 8.09 6.35
N HIS A 166 11.76 7.45 5.19
CA HIS A 166 12.35 6.14 4.89
C HIS A 166 11.91 5.07 5.90
N VAL A 167 10.61 4.81 5.96
CA VAL A 167 10.02 3.77 6.84
C VAL A 167 9.37 2.67 6.00
N ILE A 168 9.66 1.42 6.34
CA ILE A 168 9.01 0.24 5.77
C ILE A 168 8.29 -0.50 6.89
N ILE A 169 7.01 -0.84 6.68
CA ILE A 169 6.18 -1.62 7.61
C ILE A 169 5.68 -2.81 6.81
N CYS A 170 6.09 -4.03 7.18
CA CYS A 170 5.79 -5.22 6.40
C CYS A 170 5.28 -6.36 7.26
N ASN A 171 4.23 -7.04 6.79
CA ASN A 171 3.77 -8.32 7.33
C ASN A 171 3.31 -8.27 8.80
N LEU A 172 2.43 -7.33 9.14
CA LEU A 172 1.93 -7.11 10.50
C LEU A 172 0.39 -7.13 10.53
N GLU A 173 -0.18 -7.41 11.71
CA GLU A 173 -1.62 -7.35 11.95
C GLU A 173 -1.97 -6.18 12.88
N PHE A 174 -3.06 -5.49 12.59
CA PHE A 174 -3.63 -4.41 13.38
C PHE A 174 -5.10 -4.72 13.64
N GLU A 175 -5.46 -4.89 14.91
CA GLU A 175 -6.84 -5.23 15.29
C GLU A 175 -7.21 -4.67 16.67
N SER A 176 -8.49 -4.38 16.88
CA SER A 176 -9.03 -3.94 18.16
C SER A 176 -8.34 -2.69 18.72
N GLY A 177 -8.28 -1.66 17.88
CA GLY A 177 -7.88 -0.31 18.30
C GLY A 177 -9.01 0.37 19.06
N ARG A 178 -8.73 0.90 20.25
CA ARG A 178 -9.75 1.43 21.17
C ARG A 178 -9.42 2.81 21.72
N GLY A 179 -10.44 3.65 21.75
CA GLY A 179 -10.41 5.01 22.28
C GLY A 179 -10.64 6.09 21.22
N HIS A 180 -10.76 7.33 21.68
CA HIS A 180 -10.96 8.49 20.81
C HIS A 180 -9.76 8.68 19.85
N ASP A 181 -10.06 8.92 18.56
CA ASP A 181 -9.10 9.13 17.47
C ASP A 181 -7.99 8.07 17.40
N VAL A 182 -8.38 6.81 17.54
CA VAL A 182 -7.45 5.67 17.43
C VAL A 182 -7.51 5.07 16.05
N ASP A 183 -6.43 5.31 15.30
CA ASP A 183 -6.16 4.73 13.99
C ASP A 183 -5.13 3.61 14.08
N GLY A 184 -5.17 2.69 13.11
CA GLY A 184 -4.16 1.63 12.99
C GLY A 184 -2.77 2.18 12.71
N ILE A 185 -2.67 3.06 11.71
CA ILE A 185 -1.43 3.74 11.32
C ILE A 185 -1.73 5.21 11.02
N GLN A 186 -1.11 6.10 11.78
CA GLN A 186 -1.13 7.54 11.52
C GLN A 186 0.17 7.98 10.86
N ILE A 187 0.08 8.62 9.70
CA ILE A 187 1.19 9.27 9.00
C ILE A 187 0.92 10.77 8.98
N LYS A 188 1.40 11.46 10.03
CA LYS A 188 1.19 12.90 10.23
C LYS A 188 2.07 13.49 11.34
N PRO A 189 2.53 14.75 11.20
CA PRO A 189 2.71 15.53 9.96
C PRO A 189 4.03 15.22 9.22
N ASN A 190 4.21 15.83 8.04
CA ASN A 190 5.49 16.01 7.35
C ASN A 190 6.34 14.75 7.22
N SER A 191 5.71 13.61 6.94
CA SER A 191 6.41 12.33 6.80
C SER A 191 6.43 11.86 5.35
N LYS A 192 7.52 11.23 4.91
CA LYS A 192 7.70 10.88 3.48
C LYS A 192 8.54 9.64 3.22
N HIS A 193 8.44 9.09 2.01
CA HIS A 193 9.18 7.89 1.60
C HIS A 193 8.84 6.70 2.51
N ILE A 194 7.56 6.34 2.53
CA ILE A 194 7.02 5.30 3.40
C ILE A 194 6.41 4.19 2.56
N TRP A 195 6.64 2.95 2.98
CA TRP A 195 6.03 1.78 2.37
C TRP A 195 5.34 0.91 3.43
N ILE A 196 4.04 0.69 3.25
CA ILE A 196 3.23 -0.24 4.05
C ILE A 196 2.86 -1.41 3.16
N ASP A 197 3.34 -2.60 3.50
CA ASP A 197 3.20 -3.79 2.68
C ASP A 197 2.66 -4.98 3.46
N ARG A 198 1.78 -5.78 2.84
CA ARG A 198 1.30 -7.06 3.41
C ARG A 198 0.81 -6.94 4.86
N CYS A 199 0.15 -5.84 5.20
CA CYS A 199 -0.43 -5.66 6.53
C CYS A 199 -1.93 -6.01 6.51
N SER A 200 -2.41 -6.66 7.56
CA SER A 200 -3.85 -6.89 7.79
C SER A 200 -4.36 -5.87 8.80
N LEU A 201 -5.37 -5.08 8.43
CA LEU A 201 -5.93 -4.02 9.28
C LEU A 201 -7.46 -4.16 9.40
N ARG A 202 -7.97 -4.14 10.62
CA ARG A 202 -9.42 -4.23 10.92
C ARG A 202 -9.76 -3.68 12.29
N ASP A 203 -11.04 -3.38 12.52
CA ASP A 203 -11.58 -3.16 13.88
C ASP A 203 -10.84 -2.09 14.72
N TYR A 204 -10.73 -0.86 14.21
CA TYR A 204 -10.35 0.32 14.99
C TYR A 204 -11.56 1.23 15.24
N ASP A 205 -11.53 2.02 16.32
CA ASP A 205 -12.62 2.94 16.68
C ASP A 205 -12.71 4.16 15.74
N ASP A 206 -11.59 4.63 15.17
CA ASP A 206 -11.61 5.71 14.15
C ASP A 206 -11.32 5.19 12.73
N GLY A 207 -10.11 5.39 12.18
CA GLY A 207 -9.70 4.90 10.87
C GLY A 207 -8.70 3.73 10.91
N LEU A 208 -8.36 3.14 9.75
CA LEU A 208 -7.25 2.18 9.67
C LEU A 208 -5.94 2.87 9.31
N ILE A 209 -5.94 3.68 8.25
CA ILE A 209 -4.76 4.44 7.80
C ILE A 209 -5.14 5.90 7.55
N ASP A 210 -4.41 6.80 8.21
CA ASP A 210 -4.59 8.25 8.13
C ASP A 210 -3.32 8.91 7.58
N ILE A 211 -3.41 9.52 6.40
CA ILE A 211 -2.30 10.23 5.72
C ILE A 211 -2.68 11.70 5.61
N THR A 212 -2.05 12.56 6.41
CA THR A 212 -2.48 13.97 6.52
C THR A 212 -1.30 14.89 6.80
N ARG A 213 -1.56 16.21 6.75
CA ARG A 213 -0.62 17.25 7.17
C ARG A 213 0.69 17.15 6.39
N GLU A 214 0.58 17.26 5.07
CA GLU A 214 1.69 17.32 4.12
C GLU A 214 2.57 16.06 4.08
N SER A 215 2.05 14.92 4.59
CA SER A 215 2.74 13.63 4.48
C SER A 215 2.56 13.04 3.08
N THR A 216 3.65 12.72 2.39
CA THR A 216 3.65 12.45 0.95
C THR A 216 4.61 11.33 0.58
N ASP A 217 4.62 10.89 -0.67
CA ASP A 217 5.51 9.84 -1.18
C ASP A 217 5.36 8.52 -0.43
N ILE A 218 4.13 8.01 -0.45
CA ILE A 218 3.72 6.81 0.29
C ILE A 218 3.22 5.74 -0.67
N THR A 219 3.61 4.49 -0.45
CA THR A 219 3.02 3.31 -1.12
C THR A 219 2.35 2.41 -0.09
N ILE A 220 1.13 1.97 -0.40
CA ILE A 220 0.40 0.94 0.34
C ILE A 220 0.16 -0.22 -0.62
N SER A 221 0.71 -1.39 -0.32
CA SER A 221 0.64 -2.54 -1.21
C SER A 221 0.28 -3.83 -0.50
N ARG A 222 -0.45 -4.70 -1.20
CA ARG A 222 -0.80 -6.04 -0.70
C ARG A 222 -1.42 -6.08 0.69
N CYS A 223 -2.01 -4.99 1.15
CA CYS A 223 -2.65 -4.93 2.45
C CYS A 223 -4.07 -5.49 2.35
N HIS A 224 -4.54 -6.09 3.44
CA HIS A 224 -5.91 -6.58 3.56
C HIS A 224 -6.65 -5.76 4.62
N PHE A 225 -7.72 -5.10 4.20
CA PHE A 225 -8.60 -4.30 5.04
C PHE A 225 -9.93 -4.99 5.16
N SER A 226 -10.40 -5.25 6.37
CA SER A 226 -11.69 -5.94 6.61
C SER A 226 -12.41 -5.41 7.84
N GLY A 227 -13.72 -5.68 7.93
CA GLY A 227 -14.49 -5.51 9.18
C GLY A 227 -14.36 -4.13 9.84
N HIS A 228 -14.42 -3.06 9.05
CA HIS A 228 -14.18 -1.70 9.54
C HIS A 228 -15.01 -0.64 8.79
N ASP A 229 -15.26 0.50 9.43
CA ASP A 229 -16.04 1.60 8.86
C ASP A 229 -15.20 2.51 7.97
N LYS A 230 -14.25 3.25 8.56
CA LYS A 230 -13.54 4.37 7.94
C LYS A 230 -12.12 3.96 7.52
N THR A 231 -11.98 3.19 6.45
CA THR A 231 -10.72 2.52 6.07
C THR A 231 -9.52 3.47 5.92
N MET A 232 -9.50 4.36 4.93
CA MET A 232 -8.32 5.17 4.62
C MET A 232 -8.65 6.63 4.30
N LEU A 233 -8.12 7.55 5.10
CA LEU A 233 -8.26 8.99 4.88
C LEU A 233 -6.94 9.58 4.37
N ILE A 234 -7.02 10.31 3.25
CA ILE A 234 -5.90 11.04 2.66
C ILE A 234 -6.30 12.51 2.60
N GLY A 235 -5.67 13.35 3.41
CA GLY A 235 -6.07 14.74 3.65
C GLY A 235 -7.32 14.85 4.54
N ALA A 236 -7.15 15.32 5.78
CA ALA A 236 -8.20 15.30 6.79
C ALA A 236 -9.11 16.54 6.81
N ASP A 237 -8.58 17.68 6.40
CA ASP A 237 -9.21 18.99 6.61
C ASP A 237 -9.24 19.76 5.28
N PRO A 238 -10.42 20.13 4.75
CA PRO A 238 -10.51 20.91 3.53
C PRO A 238 -9.91 22.32 3.69
N THR A 239 -9.65 22.81 4.90
CA THR A 239 -8.98 24.10 5.09
C THR A 239 -7.45 24.00 5.08
N HIS A 240 -6.89 22.79 5.16
CA HIS A 240 -5.45 22.57 5.21
C HIS A 240 -4.85 22.42 3.80
N ILE A 241 -4.72 23.55 3.11
CA ILE A 241 -4.30 23.63 1.71
C ILE A 241 -2.89 23.10 1.39
N GLY A 242 -2.04 22.90 2.41
CA GLY A 242 -0.72 22.26 2.26
C GLY A 242 -0.81 20.82 1.75
N ASP A 243 -1.94 20.13 2.01
CA ASP A 243 -2.15 18.73 1.61
C ASP A 243 -2.19 18.52 0.07
N ARG A 244 -2.12 19.57 -0.74
CA ARG A 244 -1.88 19.48 -2.21
C ARG A 244 -0.58 18.79 -2.58
N CYS A 245 0.39 18.74 -1.68
CA CYS A 245 1.65 18.03 -1.91
C CYS A 245 1.53 16.51 -1.73
N ILE A 246 0.43 16.00 -1.16
CA ILE A 246 0.27 14.57 -0.85
C ILE A 246 0.25 13.74 -2.13
N ARG A 247 1.07 12.68 -2.17
CA ARG A 247 1.14 11.69 -3.24
C ARG A 247 1.14 10.28 -2.65
N VAL A 248 0.18 9.45 -3.07
CA VAL A 248 0.01 8.09 -2.53
C VAL A 248 -0.25 7.09 -3.64
N THR A 249 0.43 5.95 -3.61
CA THR A 249 0.11 4.80 -4.46
C THR A 249 -0.54 3.72 -3.60
N ILE A 250 -1.66 3.17 -4.05
CA ILE A 250 -2.36 2.06 -3.39
C ILE A 250 -2.54 0.97 -4.44
N HIS A 251 -1.96 -0.21 -4.21
CA HIS A 251 -2.03 -1.27 -5.20
C HIS A 251 -2.06 -2.66 -4.65
N HIS A 252 -2.68 -3.56 -5.40
CA HIS A 252 -2.78 -4.97 -5.04
C HIS A 252 -3.35 -5.19 -3.63
N CYS A 253 -4.13 -4.25 -3.09
CA CYS A 253 -4.77 -4.38 -1.80
C CYS A 253 -6.15 -5.03 -1.94
N PHE A 254 -6.60 -5.67 -0.86
CA PHE A 254 -7.93 -6.24 -0.76
C PHE A 254 -8.75 -5.50 0.29
N PHE A 255 -9.87 -4.93 -0.12
CA PHE A 255 -10.84 -4.25 0.74
C PHE A 255 -12.10 -5.12 0.82
N ASP A 256 -12.25 -5.82 1.94
CA ASP A 256 -13.21 -6.90 2.13
C ASP A 256 -14.33 -6.52 3.10
N GLY A 257 -15.47 -6.09 2.56
CA GLY A 257 -16.65 -5.77 3.35
C GLY A 257 -16.50 -4.54 4.26
N THR A 258 -15.50 -3.69 4.01
CA THR A 258 -15.30 -2.42 4.71
C THR A 258 -16.31 -1.37 4.24
N ARG A 259 -16.72 -0.47 5.13
CA ARG A 259 -17.92 0.35 4.89
C ARG A 259 -17.67 1.50 3.91
N GLN A 260 -16.52 2.18 3.99
CA GLN A 260 -16.20 3.34 3.16
C GLN A 260 -14.70 3.70 3.19
N ARG A 261 -14.31 4.64 2.31
CA ARG A 261 -12.97 5.27 2.24
C ARG A 261 -11.86 4.34 1.70
N HIS A 262 -11.96 3.93 0.44
CA HIS A 262 -11.01 3.03 -0.23
C HIS A 262 -10.20 3.67 -1.39
N PRO A 263 -9.67 4.90 -1.31
CA PRO A 263 -9.61 5.84 -0.17
C PRO A 263 -10.70 6.93 -0.20
N ARG A 264 -10.74 7.78 0.84
CA ARG A 264 -11.31 9.13 0.75
C ARG A 264 -10.18 10.15 0.69
N VAL A 265 -10.19 11.01 -0.33
CA VAL A 265 -9.08 11.90 -0.66
C VAL A 265 -9.52 13.36 -0.68
N ARG A 266 -8.71 14.24 -0.10
CA ARG A 266 -8.68 15.68 -0.33
C ARG A 266 -7.32 16.06 -0.88
N TYR A 267 -7.29 16.95 -1.86
CA TYR A 267 -6.11 17.56 -2.48
C TYR A 267 -5.11 16.64 -3.18
N GLY A 268 -4.69 15.57 -2.51
CA GLY A 268 -3.60 14.71 -2.93
C GLY A 268 -3.83 14.00 -4.26
N LYS A 269 -2.71 13.52 -4.81
CA LYS A 269 -2.65 12.66 -6.00
C LYS A 269 -2.58 11.21 -5.58
N VAL A 270 -3.55 10.40 -6.01
CA VAL A 270 -3.62 8.98 -5.68
C VAL A 270 -3.61 8.13 -6.94
N HIS A 271 -2.61 7.27 -7.07
CA HIS A 271 -2.65 6.19 -8.07
C HIS A 271 -3.17 4.92 -7.39
N LEU A 272 -4.33 4.44 -7.84
CA LEU A 272 -5.03 3.28 -7.30
C LEU A 272 -5.07 2.21 -8.40
N TYR A 273 -4.33 1.11 -8.26
CA TYR A 273 -4.33 0.08 -9.31
C TYR A 273 -4.32 -1.36 -8.83
N ASN A 274 -4.97 -2.24 -9.60
CA ASN A 274 -5.11 -3.67 -9.30
C ASN A 274 -5.53 -3.99 -7.86
N ASN A 275 -6.36 -3.13 -7.26
CA ASN A 275 -6.98 -3.43 -5.97
C ASN A 275 -8.29 -4.18 -6.20
N TYR A 276 -8.65 -5.00 -5.23
CA TYR A 276 -9.94 -5.65 -5.19
C TYR A 276 -10.76 -5.06 -4.04
N THR A 277 -11.90 -4.46 -4.36
CA THR A 277 -12.83 -3.92 -3.36
C THR A 277 -14.17 -4.61 -3.51
N ARG A 278 -14.64 -5.25 -2.44
CA ARG A 278 -15.93 -5.94 -2.44
C ARG A 278 -16.83 -5.54 -1.28
N ASP A 279 -18.14 -5.69 -1.50
CA ASP A 279 -19.17 -5.63 -0.46
C ASP A 279 -19.16 -4.33 0.38
N TRP A 280 -18.78 -3.19 -0.22
CA TRP A 280 -18.68 -1.94 0.54
C TRP A 280 -20.04 -1.40 1.00
N GLY A 281 -20.01 -0.67 2.11
CA GLY A 281 -21.20 -0.20 2.81
C GLY A 281 -21.82 1.09 2.26
N ILE A 282 -21.03 2.10 1.89
CA ILE A 282 -21.55 3.41 1.43
C ILE A 282 -21.03 3.76 0.02
N TYR A 283 -19.72 3.86 -0.12
CA TYR A 283 -19.01 4.11 -1.37
C TYR A 283 -17.64 3.42 -1.31
N ALA A 284 -17.05 3.12 -2.46
CA ALA A 284 -15.68 2.61 -2.50
C ALA A 284 -14.71 3.77 -2.31
N VAL A 285 -14.57 4.61 -3.33
CA VAL A 285 -13.59 5.72 -3.38
C VAL A 285 -14.32 7.06 -3.34
N CYS A 286 -13.78 8.04 -2.61
CA CYS A 286 -14.33 9.40 -2.57
C CYS A 286 -13.30 10.44 -2.96
N ALA A 287 -13.58 11.18 -4.04
CA ALA A 287 -12.84 12.36 -4.48
C ALA A 287 -13.49 13.62 -3.90
N SER A 288 -12.87 14.16 -2.85
CA SER A 288 -13.27 15.40 -2.19
C SER A 288 -12.45 16.58 -2.75
N VAL A 289 -12.56 17.78 -2.17
CA VAL A 289 -11.92 19.02 -2.67
C VAL A 289 -10.55 18.81 -3.32
N GLU A 290 -10.46 19.17 -4.60
CA GLU A 290 -9.25 19.16 -5.44
C GLU A 290 -8.47 17.83 -5.51
N ALA A 291 -9.03 16.73 -5.02
CA ALA A 291 -8.38 15.43 -5.11
C ALA A 291 -8.18 15.00 -6.56
N GLN A 292 -7.08 14.31 -6.82
CA GLN A 292 -6.80 13.73 -8.14
C GLN A 292 -6.57 12.24 -7.97
N ILE A 293 -7.45 11.41 -8.54
CA ILE A 293 -7.38 9.95 -8.40
C ILE A 293 -7.29 9.33 -9.79
N TYR A 294 -6.23 8.56 -10.02
CA TYR A 294 -6.07 7.74 -11.20
C TYR A 294 -6.34 6.28 -10.81
N SER A 295 -7.54 5.78 -11.14
CA SER A 295 -8.01 4.42 -10.86
C SER A 295 -7.78 3.55 -12.09
N GLN A 296 -6.89 2.56 -11.99
CA GLN A 296 -6.45 1.73 -13.11
C GLN A 296 -6.58 0.23 -12.83
N CYS A 297 -7.33 -0.50 -13.67
CA CYS A 297 -7.44 -1.96 -13.60
C CYS A 297 -7.81 -2.51 -12.21
N ASN A 298 -8.65 -1.80 -11.45
CA ASN A 298 -9.20 -2.29 -10.19
C ASN A 298 -10.46 -3.12 -10.41
N ILE A 299 -10.81 -3.91 -9.40
CA ILE A 299 -11.99 -4.76 -9.37
C ILE A 299 -12.92 -4.22 -8.29
N TYR A 300 -14.10 -3.74 -8.70
CA TYR A 300 -15.13 -3.28 -7.80
C TYR A 300 -16.33 -4.23 -7.87
N GLU A 301 -16.50 -5.08 -6.85
CA GLU A 301 -17.60 -6.04 -6.75
C GLU A 301 -18.58 -5.62 -5.65
N ALA A 302 -19.69 -4.99 -6.01
CA ALA A 302 -20.63 -4.53 -4.99
C ALA A 302 -21.41 -5.71 -4.40
N GLY A 303 -21.77 -5.69 -3.12
CA GLY A 303 -22.65 -6.74 -2.54
C GLY A 303 -24.11 -6.60 -2.96
N GLN A 304 -24.47 -5.41 -3.42
CA GLN A 304 -25.76 -5.03 -3.98
C GLN A 304 -25.54 -3.78 -4.83
N LYS A 305 -26.48 -3.48 -5.74
CA LYS A 305 -26.39 -2.30 -6.63
C LYS A 305 -26.01 -1.03 -5.86
N LYS A 306 -24.85 -0.45 -6.17
CA LYS A 306 -24.27 0.68 -5.42
C LYS A 306 -23.26 1.46 -6.26
N GLY A 307 -23.11 2.75 -5.95
CA GLY A 307 -22.09 3.62 -6.53
C GLY A 307 -20.69 3.31 -5.99
N THR A 308 -19.71 3.30 -6.89
CA THR A 308 -18.28 3.09 -6.61
C THR A 308 -17.61 4.40 -6.25
N PHE A 309 -17.66 5.39 -7.14
CA PHE A 309 -17.05 6.70 -6.93
C PHE A 309 -18.05 7.70 -6.34
N LYS A 310 -17.62 8.38 -5.28
CA LYS A 310 -18.34 9.50 -4.67
C LYS A 310 -17.55 10.79 -4.88
N TYR A 311 -18.25 11.86 -5.21
CA TYR A 311 -17.70 13.20 -5.31
C TYR A 311 -18.28 14.04 -4.18
N LEU A 312 -17.42 14.72 -3.43
CA LEU A 312 -17.82 15.51 -2.28
C LEU A 312 -17.26 16.92 -2.39
N PRO A 313 -18.08 17.90 -2.79
CA PRO A 313 -17.66 19.29 -2.80
C PRO A 313 -17.38 19.78 -1.38
N GLU A 314 -16.22 20.41 -1.18
CA GLU A 314 -15.86 21.10 0.06
C GLU A 314 -15.19 22.44 -0.28
N LYS A 315 -15.14 23.37 0.68
CA LYS A 315 -14.52 24.69 0.49
C LYS A 315 -13.06 24.66 0.92
N ALA A 316 -12.14 24.90 -0.01
CA ALA A 316 -10.74 25.13 0.30
C ALA A 316 -10.54 26.48 1.01
N ALA A 317 -9.55 26.61 1.88
CA ALA A 317 -9.32 27.86 2.62
C ALA A 317 -8.89 29.03 1.72
N ASP A 318 -8.29 28.75 0.56
CA ASP A 318 -7.78 29.73 -0.40
C ASP A 318 -8.68 29.89 -1.64
N LYS A 319 -9.92 29.40 -1.59
CA LYS A 319 -10.91 29.50 -2.66
C LYS A 319 -12.23 30.02 -2.13
N GLU A 320 -12.94 30.78 -2.96
CA GLU A 320 -14.28 31.28 -2.59
C GLU A 320 -15.37 30.22 -2.75
N GLU A 321 -15.25 29.40 -3.80
CA GLU A 321 -16.23 28.39 -4.19
C GLU A 321 -15.86 27.00 -3.65
N THR A 322 -16.88 26.17 -3.42
CA THR A 322 -16.69 24.75 -3.13
C THR A 322 -16.36 23.99 -4.40
N SER A 323 -15.43 23.05 -4.32
CA SER A 323 -15.12 22.13 -5.41
C SER A 323 -14.98 20.70 -4.90
N SER A 324 -15.22 19.73 -5.76
CA SER A 324 -14.81 18.35 -5.54
C SER A 324 -13.51 18.06 -6.30
N GLY A 325 -13.01 16.84 -6.13
CA GLY A 325 -11.91 16.30 -6.92
C GLY A 325 -12.42 15.52 -8.12
N TRP A 326 -11.50 14.80 -8.74
CA TRP A 326 -11.74 14.04 -9.97
C TRP A 326 -11.16 12.63 -9.87
N VAL A 327 -11.82 11.70 -10.56
CA VAL A 327 -11.36 10.32 -10.74
C VAL A 327 -11.30 10.04 -12.23
N ILE A 328 -10.13 9.60 -12.72
CA ILE A 328 -10.04 8.87 -13.99
C ILE A 328 -10.17 7.38 -13.67
N SER A 329 -10.98 6.68 -14.45
CA SER A 329 -11.15 5.23 -14.36
C SER A 329 -10.75 4.61 -15.69
N GLU A 330 -9.66 3.82 -15.67
CA GLU A 330 -9.08 3.19 -16.84
C GLU A 330 -8.99 1.67 -16.62
N GLY A 331 -9.68 0.88 -17.44
CA GLY A 331 -9.62 -0.58 -17.35
C GLY A 331 -10.22 -1.19 -16.07
N ASP A 332 -10.83 -0.39 -15.18
CA ASP A 332 -11.56 -0.91 -14.02
C ASP A 332 -12.77 -1.76 -14.44
N ILE A 333 -13.07 -2.80 -13.67
CA ILE A 333 -14.29 -3.61 -13.83
C ILE A 333 -15.27 -3.40 -12.68
N TYR A 334 -16.56 -3.43 -13.02
CA TYR A 334 -17.68 -3.20 -12.11
C TYR A 334 -18.59 -4.43 -12.11
N LEU A 335 -18.59 -5.15 -11.01
CA LEU A 335 -19.29 -6.42 -10.87
C LEU A 335 -20.47 -6.30 -9.90
N ASN A 336 -21.42 -7.22 -10.03
CA ASN A 336 -22.59 -7.37 -9.15
C ASN A 336 -23.37 -6.06 -8.89
N GLY A 337 -23.59 -5.27 -9.94
CA GLY A 337 -24.35 -4.03 -9.88
C GLY A 337 -23.57 -2.82 -9.35
N ALA A 338 -22.24 -2.93 -9.20
CA ALA A 338 -21.37 -1.77 -9.03
C ALA A 338 -21.56 -0.77 -10.19
N GLN A 339 -21.61 0.52 -9.86
CA GLN A 339 -21.76 1.59 -10.84
C GLN A 339 -20.65 2.62 -10.63
N ALA A 340 -19.88 2.92 -11.67
CA ALA A 340 -18.76 3.86 -11.57
C ALA A 340 -19.19 5.22 -10.99
N CYS A 341 -20.34 5.75 -11.41
CA CYS A 341 -20.85 7.07 -10.99
C CYS A 341 -19.93 8.25 -11.37
N LEU A 342 -19.24 8.15 -12.53
CA LEU A 342 -18.42 9.24 -13.06
C LEU A 342 -19.27 10.49 -13.35
N PRO A 343 -18.72 11.72 -13.17
CA PRO A 343 -19.42 12.95 -13.49
C PRO A 343 -19.78 13.01 -14.98
N LYS A 344 -20.89 13.67 -15.31
CA LYS A 344 -21.33 13.85 -16.71
C LYS A 344 -20.52 14.91 -17.46
N GLU A 345 -19.89 15.82 -16.72
CA GLU A 345 -19.08 16.89 -17.26
C GLU A 345 -17.68 16.38 -17.60
N ALA A 346 -17.15 16.82 -18.74
CA ALA A 346 -15.77 16.54 -19.10
C ALA A 346 -14.83 17.13 -18.04
N ILE A 347 -13.77 16.40 -17.70
CA ILE A 347 -12.74 16.87 -16.78
C ILE A 347 -12.05 18.05 -17.46
N ASN A 348 -12.37 19.28 -17.06
CA ASN A 348 -11.84 20.52 -17.66
C ASN A 348 -10.38 20.83 -17.25
N GLY A 349 -9.60 19.84 -16.80
CA GLY A 349 -8.25 20.03 -16.29
C GLY A 349 -7.32 18.85 -16.58
N CYS A 350 -6.02 19.10 -16.51
CA CYS A 350 -4.99 18.08 -16.64
C CYS A 350 -4.93 17.30 -15.31
N LEU A 351 -5.62 16.16 -15.21
CA LEU A 351 -5.38 15.23 -14.10
C LEU A 351 -3.97 14.64 -14.27
N PHE A 352 -3.25 14.45 -13.17
CA PHE A 352 -1.93 13.82 -13.26
C PHE A 352 -2.03 12.40 -13.85
N HIS A 353 -1.03 12.02 -14.63
CA HIS A 353 -0.80 10.63 -15.03
C HIS A 353 0.35 10.02 -14.22
N PRO A 354 0.26 8.77 -13.74
CA PRO A 354 1.33 8.12 -12.95
C PRO A 354 2.70 8.13 -13.63
N SER A 355 2.75 8.00 -14.97
CA SER A 355 4.01 8.01 -15.75
C SER A 355 4.80 9.32 -15.68
N GLU A 356 4.18 10.41 -15.23
CA GLU A 356 4.88 11.67 -14.95
C GLU A 356 5.82 11.56 -13.73
N PHE A 357 5.62 10.56 -12.87
CA PHE A 357 6.30 10.44 -11.58
C PHE A 357 7.18 9.18 -11.46
N TYR A 358 6.80 8.09 -12.12
CA TYR A 358 7.59 6.86 -12.16
C TYR A 358 7.36 6.11 -13.48
N PRO A 359 8.42 5.51 -14.06
CA PRO A 359 8.39 5.03 -15.44
C PRO A 359 7.66 3.71 -15.64
N THR A 360 7.58 2.86 -14.59
CA THR A 360 7.02 1.51 -14.67
C THR A 360 6.30 1.14 -13.37
N TRP A 361 5.29 0.28 -13.49
CA TRP A 361 4.63 -0.41 -12.39
C TRP A 361 4.07 -1.75 -12.90
N THR A 362 3.91 -2.71 -12.00
CA THR A 362 3.36 -4.03 -12.29
C THR A 362 1.86 -3.89 -12.46
N LEU A 363 1.36 -3.95 -13.69
CA LEU A 363 -0.06 -3.79 -14.02
C LEU A 363 -0.60 -5.00 -14.76
N GLU A 364 -1.73 -5.52 -14.32
CA GLU A 364 -2.44 -6.61 -14.97
C GLU A 364 -3.89 -6.24 -15.29
N SER A 365 -4.47 -6.83 -16.33
CA SER A 365 -5.90 -6.66 -16.59
C SER A 365 -6.72 -7.36 -15.50
N PRO A 366 -7.86 -6.78 -15.08
CA PRO A 366 -8.77 -7.44 -14.14
C PRO A 366 -9.19 -8.83 -14.61
N SER A 367 -9.12 -9.80 -13.70
CA SER A 367 -9.46 -11.19 -13.99
C SER A 367 -9.86 -11.93 -12.71
N GLU A 368 -10.56 -13.06 -12.83
CA GLU A 368 -10.85 -13.92 -11.67
C GLU A 368 -9.54 -14.45 -11.03
N SER A 369 -8.51 -14.72 -11.81
CA SER A 369 -7.19 -15.09 -11.26
C SER A 369 -6.57 -13.98 -10.41
N LEU A 370 -6.70 -12.72 -10.84
CA LEU A 370 -6.24 -11.59 -10.02
C LEU A 370 -7.08 -11.48 -8.73
N LYS A 371 -8.40 -11.69 -8.79
CA LYS A 371 -9.25 -11.74 -7.57
C LYS A 371 -8.77 -12.80 -6.60
N GLU A 372 -8.61 -14.04 -7.06
CA GLU A 372 -8.13 -15.16 -6.24
C GLU A 372 -6.79 -14.83 -5.59
N VAL A 373 -5.84 -14.31 -6.37
CA VAL A 373 -4.53 -13.89 -5.88
C VAL A 373 -4.66 -12.80 -4.81
N LEU A 374 -5.47 -11.76 -5.03
CA LEU A 374 -5.65 -10.70 -4.05
C LEU A 374 -6.35 -11.19 -2.78
N GLN A 375 -7.26 -12.16 -2.89
CA GLN A 375 -7.92 -12.74 -1.72
C GLN A 375 -6.97 -13.60 -0.86
N HIS A 376 -6.00 -14.27 -1.49
CA HIS A 376 -5.11 -15.20 -0.79
C HIS A 376 -3.76 -14.61 -0.40
N CYS A 377 -3.24 -13.65 -1.17
CA CYS A 377 -1.87 -13.15 -1.05
C CYS A 377 -1.78 -11.73 -0.47
N THR A 378 -2.88 -11.17 0.01
CA THR A 378 -2.90 -9.88 0.71
C THR A 378 -2.99 -10.05 2.22
N GLY A 379 -2.62 -9.00 2.95
CA GLY A 379 -2.56 -9.01 4.40
C GLY A 379 -1.33 -9.73 4.94
N TRP A 380 -1.34 -10.02 6.23
CA TRP A 380 -0.31 -10.83 6.88
C TRP A 380 -0.23 -12.20 6.21
N GLN A 381 0.99 -12.64 5.94
CA GLN A 381 1.30 -13.93 5.35
C GLN A 381 2.25 -14.71 6.26
N SER A 382 2.06 -16.03 6.30
CA SER A 382 2.95 -16.95 7.01
C SER A 382 4.21 -17.23 6.20
N VAL A 383 5.01 -16.19 5.96
CA VAL A 383 6.30 -16.29 5.25
C VAL A 383 7.45 -16.48 6.24
N PRO A 384 8.44 -17.33 5.93
CA PRO A 384 9.62 -17.47 6.78
C PRO A 384 10.43 -16.17 6.79
N ARG A 385 11.17 -15.92 7.88
CA ARG A 385 12.16 -14.83 7.91
C ARG A 385 13.30 -15.17 6.95
N PRO A 386 13.57 -14.36 5.93
CA PRO A 386 14.72 -14.59 5.06
C PRO A 386 16.04 -14.35 5.81
N THR A 387 17.12 -14.95 5.35
CA THR A 387 18.44 -14.74 5.95
C THR A 387 18.97 -13.34 5.64
N ASP A 388 19.68 -12.73 6.59
CA ASP A 388 20.46 -11.51 6.31
C ASP A 388 21.73 -11.94 5.57
N GLN A 389 21.61 -12.13 4.26
CA GLN A 389 22.76 -12.16 3.38
C GLN A 389 23.26 -10.72 3.28
N ILE A 390 24.03 -10.28 4.29
CA ILE A 390 25.00 -9.23 4.03
C ILE A 390 25.79 -9.74 2.83
N VAL A 391 25.90 -8.93 1.77
CA VAL A 391 26.83 -9.20 0.66
C VAL A 391 28.22 -9.25 1.27
N GLY A 392 28.59 -10.40 1.80
CA GLY A 392 29.88 -10.67 2.37
C GLY A 392 30.82 -10.79 1.19
N ASN A 393 31.88 -9.98 1.22
CA ASN A 393 33.11 -10.29 0.51
C ASN A 393 33.46 -11.75 0.80
N HIS A 394 33.15 -12.65 -0.12
CA HIS A 394 33.73 -13.97 -0.15
C HIS A 394 35.22 -13.80 -0.44
N HIS A 395 36.04 -13.70 0.60
CA HIS A 395 37.41 -14.18 0.53
C HIS A 395 37.35 -15.71 0.50
N SER A 396 37.06 -16.28 -0.67
CA SER A 396 37.37 -17.66 -0.96
C SER A 396 38.85 -17.74 -1.34
N ASN A 397 39.64 -18.37 -0.48
CA ASN A 397 40.99 -18.84 -0.79
C ASN A 397 40.95 -19.76 -2.02
N HIS A 398 41.26 -19.23 -3.20
CA HIS A 398 41.79 -20.01 -4.30
C HIS A 398 42.83 -19.21 -5.08
N ASN A 399 44.08 -19.68 -5.00
CA ASN A 399 45.14 -19.35 -5.93
C ASN A 399 44.67 -19.59 -7.36
N ASN A 400 44.68 -18.56 -8.20
CA ASN A 400 45.30 -18.62 -9.52
C ASN A 400 45.38 -17.21 -10.15
N ASN A 401 46.54 -16.95 -10.76
CA ASN A 401 46.91 -15.76 -11.52
C ASN A 401 45.80 -15.24 -12.44
N MET A 402 45.37 -14.00 -12.25
CA MET A 402 45.05 -13.07 -13.34
C MET A 402 45.01 -11.62 -12.84
N SER A 403 45.63 -10.75 -13.64
CA SER A 403 45.85 -9.30 -13.43
C SER A 403 44.52 -8.50 -13.35
N PRO A 404 44.53 -7.30 -12.73
CA PRO A 404 43.30 -6.59 -12.36
C PRO A 404 42.70 -5.83 -13.54
N VAL A 405 41.38 -5.94 -13.72
CA VAL A 405 40.58 -5.09 -14.62
C VAL A 405 39.56 -4.31 -13.76
N PRO A 406 39.31 -3.01 -14.01
CA PRO A 406 38.79 -2.10 -13.00
C PRO A 406 37.27 -2.19 -12.81
N TYR A 407 36.84 -1.84 -11.60
CA TYR A 407 35.46 -1.53 -11.23
C TYR A 407 34.84 -0.49 -12.18
N ALA A 408 33.91 -0.93 -13.02
CA ALA A 408 32.95 -0.08 -13.70
C ALA A 408 31.65 -0.88 -13.81
N HIS A 409 30.65 -0.53 -13.00
CA HIS A 409 29.20 -0.72 -13.21
C HIS A 409 28.43 -0.61 -11.88
N VAL A 410 28.62 0.47 -11.13
CA VAL A 410 27.62 0.97 -10.17
C VAL A 410 27.75 2.50 -10.10
N ASP A 411 27.54 3.19 -11.22
CA ASP A 411 27.34 4.64 -11.17
C ASP A 411 26.66 5.16 -12.45
N SER A 412 25.34 5.03 -12.52
CA SER A 412 24.54 5.73 -13.53
C SER A 412 23.23 6.32 -13.01
N ASN A 413 22.90 6.15 -11.73
CA ASN A 413 21.66 6.71 -11.15
C ASN A 413 21.87 7.79 -10.07
N LEU A 414 23.12 8.12 -9.68
CA LEU A 414 23.37 9.23 -8.75
C LEU A 414 23.81 10.55 -9.40
N ARG A 415 24.20 10.55 -10.69
CA ARG A 415 24.58 11.80 -11.40
C ARG A 415 23.45 12.48 -12.18
N ALA A 416 22.25 11.90 -12.22
CA ALA A 416 21.10 12.48 -12.91
C ALA A 416 20.26 13.45 -12.05
N LEU A 417 20.58 13.63 -10.76
CA LEU A 417 19.81 14.48 -9.83
C LEU A 417 20.46 15.82 -9.48
N ALA A 418 21.59 16.18 -10.09
CA ALA A 418 22.24 17.49 -9.90
C ALA A 418 22.12 18.43 -11.11
N GLY A 419 21.33 18.05 -12.13
CA GLY A 419 21.33 18.70 -13.45
C GLY A 419 20.01 19.33 -13.91
N GLN A 420 19.05 19.61 -13.04
CA GLN A 420 17.86 20.39 -13.40
C GLN A 420 17.34 21.20 -12.20
N ALA A 421 18.01 22.32 -11.93
CA ALA A 421 17.48 23.42 -11.14
C ALA A 421 17.87 24.73 -11.82
N GLU A 422 17.17 25.08 -12.90
CA GLU A 422 17.17 26.43 -13.44
C GLU A 422 15.93 27.17 -12.90
N GLY A 423 16.14 28.22 -12.12
CA GLY A 423 15.10 29.22 -11.84
C GLY A 423 15.10 29.80 -10.42
N PHE A 424 15.71 30.98 -10.30
CA PHE A 424 15.54 32.02 -9.27
C PHE A 424 16.33 31.93 -7.95
N GLY A 425 17.23 32.91 -7.78
CA GLY A 425 17.61 33.46 -6.46
C GLY A 425 19.11 33.58 -6.23
N ARG A 426 19.67 34.77 -6.51
CA ARG A 426 21.09 35.13 -6.31
C ARG A 426 21.56 34.87 -4.87
N PHE A 427 22.73 34.23 -4.73
CA PHE A 427 23.88 34.53 -3.84
C PHE A 427 24.61 33.23 -3.46
N ALA A 428 25.61 32.82 -4.25
CA ALA A 428 26.74 32.01 -3.78
C ALA A 428 27.93 32.18 -4.73
N ILE A 429 28.99 32.82 -4.24
CA ILE A 429 30.31 32.88 -4.87
C ILE A 429 31.22 31.89 -4.13
N GLY A 430 31.93 31.04 -4.88
CA GLY A 430 33.13 30.30 -4.46
C GLY A 430 32.88 28.87 -3.98
N GLY A 431 33.58 27.84 -4.45
CA GLY A 431 34.64 27.74 -5.44
C GLY A 431 34.83 26.27 -5.82
N LEU A 432 34.87 26.01 -7.12
CA LEU A 432 35.36 24.75 -7.70
C LEU A 432 36.89 24.82 -7.76
N HIS A 433 37.53 23.72 -7.34
CA HIS A 433 38.98 23.42 -7.30
C HIS A 433 39.68 23.62 -5.93
N GLY A 434 39.69 22.53 -5.16
CA GLY A 434 40.62 22.25 -4.06
C GLY A 434 40.85 20.73 -3.93
N PRO A 435 42.00 20.27 -3.41
CA PRO A 435 42.40 18.85 -3.43
C PRO A 435 41.55 17.97 -2.50
N LEU A 436 41.40 16.70 -2.90
CA LEU A 436 40.77 15.64 -2.10
C LEU A 436 41.65 15.29 -0.89
N TYR A 437 41.10 15.34 0.32
CA TYR A 437 41.74 14.80 1.52
C TYR A 437 41.13 13.44 1.89
N HIS A 438 41.97 12.41 2.01
CA HIS A 438 41.58 11.11 2.56
C HIS A 438 41.79 11.13 4.09
N VAL A 439 40.72 10.90 4.85
CA VAL A 439 40.80 10.70 6.31
C VAL A 439 40.91 9.20 6.59
N THR A 440 42.12 8.73 6.86
CA THR A 440 42.38 7.39 7.37
C THR A 440 42.70 7.49 8.86
N THR A 441 41.75 7.07 9.70
CA THR A 441 41.80 6.91 11.18
C THR A 441 41.47 8.14 12.05
N LEU A 442 40.66 7.87 13.09
CA LEU A 442 40.21 8.78 14.13
C LEU A 442 40.90 8.38 15.44
N SER A 443 41.88 9.17 15.88
CA SER A 443 42.35 9.14 17.26
C SER A 443 42.88 10.51 17.68
N GLY A 444 42.25 11.11 18.68
CA GLY A 444 42.82 12.07 19.63
C GLY A 444 43.47 13.35 19.08
N LEU A 445 42.75 14.48 19.23
CA LEU A 445 43.28 15.82 19.54
C LEU A 445 44.59 16.26 18.85
N SER A 446 44.49 16.74 17.60
CA SER A 446 44.95 18.07 17.14
C SER A 446 44.87 18.17 15.62
N LEU A 447 44.38 19.31 15.11
CA LEU A 447 44.40 19.65 13.69
C LEU A 447 45.61 20.53 13.42
N SER A 448 46.59 20.03 12.66
CA SER A 448 47.56 20.88 11.96
C SER A 448 47.42 20.67 10.47
N LEU A 449 47.04 21.73 9.74
CA LEU A 449 47.05 21.76 8.28
C LEU A 449 48.35 22.43 7.82
N SER A 450 49.16 21.72 7.02
CA SER A 450 50.19 22.33 6.18
C SER A 450 49.88 22.06 4.71
N LYS A 451 50.17 23.06 3.87
CA LYS A 451 49.71 23.23 2.47
C LYS A 451 49.79 22.00 1.58
#